data_AF-A0A840UDV2-F1
#
_entry.id   AF-A0A840UDV2-F1
#
_cell.length_a   1.000
_cell.length_b   1.000
_cell.length_c   1.000
_cell.angle_alpha   90.00
_cell.angle_beta   90.00
_cell.angle_gamma   90.00
#
_symmetry.space_group_name_H-M   'P 1'
#
loop_
_entity.id
_entity.type
_entity.pdbx_description
1 polymer ?
#
loop_
_entity_poly.entity_id
_entity_poly.type
_entity_poly.pdbx_seq_one_letter_code
_entity_poly.pdbx_strand_id
1 'polypeptide(L)'
;MKLKLYGYYQLPHIAQPISFVFDDVFDTTFMKKYSRYKSFDSFLTNGKFSISCQQDFEDLSETLMDKHVAKNTKFKTWQEMIDFATDRYIKKNIKKI
;
A
#
# COMPACT_ATOMS: atom_id res chain seq x y z
N MET A 1 17.42 5.17 2.18
CA MET A 1 17.23 4.69 0.80
C MET A 1 15.73 4.59 0.60
N LYS A 2 15.11 5.29 -0.35
CA LYS A 2 13.65 5.18 -0.56
C LYS A 2 13.41 3.91 -1.38
N LEU A 3 12.93 2.85 -0.76
CA LEU A 3 12.53 1.65 -1.49
C LEU A 3 11.30 1.98 -2.33
N LYS A 4 11.41 1.82 -3.65
CA LYS A 4 10.27 1.94 -4.56
C LYS A 4 9.67 0.56 -4.74
N LEU A 5 8.62 0.29 -3.98
CA LEU A 5 7.81 -0.91 -4.14
C LEU A 5 6.69 -0.63 -5.13
N TYR A 6 6.45 -1.61 -5.99
CA TYR A 6 5.43 -1.57 -7.02
C TYR A 6 4.32 -2.53 -6.63
N GLY A 7 3.09 -2.03 -6.65
CA GLY A 7 1.90 -2.83 -6.46
C GLY A 7 1.22 -3.11 -7.79
N TYR A 8 0.70 -4.32 -7.94
CA TYR A 8 -0.22 -4.67 -9.01
C TYR A 8 -1.60 -4.81 -8.39
N TYR A 9 -2.56 -4.04 -8.90
CA TYR A 9 -3.95 -4.16 -8.48
C TYR A 9 -4.81 -4.39 -9.71
N GLN A 10 -5.53 -5.52 -9.68
CA GLN A 10 -6.45 -5.90 -10.74
C GLN A 10 -7.86 -5.46 -10.33
N LEU A 11 -8.33 -4.39 -10.96
CA LEU A 11 -9.72 -3.97 -10.80
C LEU A 11 -10.64 -4.92 -11.56
N PRO A 12 -11.83 -5.24 -11.01
CA PRO A 12 -12.78 -6.10 -11.70
C PRO A 12 -13.26 -5.54 -13.06
N HIS A 13 -13.06 -4.24 -13.30
CA HIS A 13 -13.48 -3.55 -14.52
C HIS A 13 -12.33 -3.24 -15.50
N ILE A 14 -11.08 -3.63 -15.20
CA ILE A 14 -9.93 -3.31 -16.06
C ILE A 14 -9.22 -4.61 -16.43
N ALA A 15 -9.11 -4.88 -17.74
CA ALA A 15 -8.55 -6.12 -18.28
C ALA A 15 -7.05 -6.31 -18.02
N GLN A 16 -6.35 -5.27 -17.55
CA GLN A 16 -4.90 -5.27 -17.33
C GLN A 16 -4.61 -4.81 -15.90
N PRO A 17 -3.72 -5.49 -15.15
CA PRO A 17 -3.31 -5.03 -13.84
C PRO A 17 -2.62 -3.67 -13.95
N ILE A 18 -3.09 -2.70 -13.18
CA ILE A 18 -2.44 -1.38 -13.15
C ILE A 18 -1.26 -1.50 -12.19
N SER A 19 -0.06 -1.25 -12.71
CA SER A 19 1.13 -1.05 -11.88
C SER A 19 1.12 0.36 -11.30
N PHE A 20 1.26 0.50 -9.99
CA PHE A 20 1.43 1.79 -9.32
C PHE A 20 2.54 1.70 -8.29
N VAL A 21 3.10 2.86 -7.97
CA VAL A 21 4.09 2.98 -6.91
C VAL A 21 3.34 3.10 -5.59
N PHE A 22 3.69 2.26 -4.62
CA PHE A 22 3.03 2.31 -3.30
C PHE A 22 3.22 3.66 -2.61
N ASP A 23 4.35 4.33 -2.81
CA ASP A 23 4.62 5.67 -2.27
C ASP A 23 3.65 6.74 -2.80
N ASP A 24 3.20 6.62 -4.06
CA ASP A 24 2.23 7.54 -4.67
C ASP A 24 0.79 7.30 -4.17
N VAL A 25 0.43 6.03 -3.96
CA VAL A 25 -0.89 5.63 -3.48
C VAL A 25 -1.02 5.86 -1.98
N PHE A 26 0.00 5.48 -1.22
CA PHE A 26 0.13 5.69 0.22
C PHE A 26 0.86 6.98 0.56
N ASP A 27 0.39 8.09 -0.02
CA ASP A 27 0.94 9.41 0.27
C ASP A 27 0.90 9.72 1.77
N THR A 28 1.80 10.60 2.21
CA THR A 28 1.89 11.18 3.55
C THR A 28 0.54 11.52 4.19
N THR A 29 -0.38 12.10 3.40
CA THR A 29 -1.72 12.50 3.85
C THR A 29 -2.58 11.28 4.19
N PHE A 30 -2.50 10.24 3.38
CA PHE A 30 -3.20 8.98 3.61
C PHE A 30 -2.63 8.31 4.86
N MET A 31 -1.31 8.18 4.92
CA MET A 31 -0.63 7.50 6.02
C MET A 31 -0.92 8.16 7.36
N LYS A 32 -0.92 9.50 7.44
CA LYS A 32 -1.30 10.23 8.67
C LYS A 32 -2.78 10.10 9.04
N LYS A 33 -3.66 9.91 8.06
CA LYS A 33 -5.11 9.85 8.27
C LYS A 33 -5.57 8.46 8.73
N TYR A 34 -4.95 7.41 8.19
CA TYR A 34 -5.34 6.02 8.42
C TYR A 34 -4.35 5.23 9.26
N SER A 35 -3.14 5.74 9.48
CA SER A 35 -2.11 5.16 10.34
C SER A 35 -1.45 6.23 11.21
N ARG A 36 -0.54 5.81 12.09
CA ARG A 36 0.31 6.72 12.89
C ARG A 36 1.62 7.10 12.21
N TYR A 37 1.90 6.54 11.03
CA TYR A 37 3.15 6.74 10.31
C TYR A 37 3.06 7.91 9.35
N LYS A 38 4.23 8.49 9.06
CA LYS A 38 4.36 9.60 8.10
C LYS A 38 4.45 9.09 6.66
N SER A 39 4.99 7.89 6.43
CA SER A 39 5.22 7.34 5.10
C SER A 39 5.09 5.83 5.11
N PHE A 40 4.81 5.25 3.93
CA PHE A 40 4.66 3.80 3.76
C PHE A 40 5.95 3.03 4.11
N ASP A 41 7.11 3.57 3.72
CA ASP A 41 8.43 3.04 4.10
C ASP A 41 8.60 2.89 5.62
N SER A 42 8.22 3.91 6.39
CA SER A 42 8.30 3.86 7.85
C SER A 42 7.33 2.84 8.43
N PHE A 43 6.16 2.68 7.81
CA PHE A 43 5.19 1.66 8.19
C PHE A 43 5.76 0.25 8.01
N LEU A 44 6.41 -0.04 6.88
CA LEU A 44 7.05 -1.33 6.61
C LEU A 44 8.22 -1.60 7.55
N THR A 45 9.10 -0.61 7.71
CA THR A 45 10.27 -0.71 8.61
C THR A 45 9.84 -1.04 10.04
N ASN A 46 8.73 -0.45 10.50
CA ASN A 46 8.21 -0.69 11.85
C ASN A 46 7.48 -2.02 11.99
N GLY A 47 7.13 -2.68 10.88
CA GLY A 47 6.61 -4.05 10.85
C GLY A 47 7.66 -5.11 11.08
N LYS A 48 8.95 -4.74 11.19
CA LYS A 48 10.10 -5.65 11.19
C LYS A 48 10.12 -6.55 9.95
N PHE A 49 9.60 -6.04 8.84
CA PHE A 49 9.70 -6.70 7.55
C PHE A 49 11.07 -6.37 6.97
N SER A 50 11.81 -7.39 6.54
CA SER A 50 13.15 -7.24 5.96
C SER A 50 13.12 -6.84 4.49
N ILE A 51 12.15 -6.01 4.09
CA ILE A 51 11.89 -5.68 2.68
C ILE A 51 12.99 -4.77 2.16
N SER A 52 13.95 -5.39 1.46
CA SER A 52 15.07 -4.70 0.82
C SER A 52 14.88 -4.59 -0.70
N CYS A 53 14.00 -5.41 -1.27
CA CYS A 53 13.69 -5.47 -2.70
C CYS A 53 12.21 -5.81 -2.93
N GLN A 54 11.73 -5.61 -4.16
CA GLN A 54 10.38 -6.01 -4.59
C GLN A 54 10.10 -7.50 -4.31
N GLN A 55 11.07 -8.37 -4.56
CA GLN A 55 10.90 -9.80 -4.35
C GLN A 55 10.70 -10.17 -2.87
N ASP A 56 11.35 -9.46 -1.94
CA ASP A 56 11.16 -9.66 -0.50
C ASP A 56 9.75 -9.23 -0.07
N PHE A 57 9.20 -8.20 -0.74
CA PHE A 57 7.82 -7.78 -0.54
C PHE A 57 6.82 -8.81 -1.07
N GLU A 58 7.09 -9.44 -2.22
CA GLU A 58 6.22 -10.47 -2.81
C GLU A 58 6.32 -11.81 -2.07
N ASP A 59 7.48 -12.14 -1.50
CA ASP A 59 7.67 -13.32 -0.65
C ASP A 59 7.02 -13.15 0.73
N LEU A 60 6.75 -11.90 1.12
CA LEU A 60 6.15 -11.58 2.40
C LEU A 60 4.76 -12.23 2.51
N SER A 61 4.59 -13.05 3.55
CA SER A 61 3.29 -13.66 3.82
C SER A 61 2.22 -12.59 4.05
N GLU A 62 1.17 -12.64 3.22
CA GLU A 62 0.03 -11.71 3.29
C GLU A 62 -0.55 -11.64 4.71
N THR A 63 -0.66 -12.78 5.41
CA THR A 63 -1.15 -12.85 6.79
C THR A 63 -0.32 -12.05 7.81
N LEU A 64 0.99 -11.91 7.60
CA LEU A 64 1.85 -11.05 8.44
C LEU A 64 1.57 -9.58 8.14
N MET A 65 1.39 -9.25 6.87
CA MET A 65 1.01 -7.92 6.43
C MET A 65 -0.36 -7.52 6.98
N ASP A 66 -1.36 -8.40 6.89
CA ASP A 66 -2.70 -8.20 7.46
C ASP A 66 -2.63 -7.89 8.96
N LYS A 67 -1.88 -8.69 9.73
CA LYS A 67 -1.71 -8.46 11.17
C LYS A 67 -1.08 -7.12 11.46
N HIS A 68 -0.09 -6.72 10.67
CA HIS A 68 0.57 -5.42 10.84
C HIS A 68 -0.37 -4.28 10.48
N VAL A 69 -1.11 -4.38 9.38
CA VAL A 69 -2.13 -3.43 8.94
C VAL A 69 -3.23 -3.28 9.99
N ALA A 70 -3.79 -4.38 10.47
CA ALA A 70 -4.81 -4.41 11.52
C ALA A 70 -4.37 -3.75 12.82
N LYS A 71 -3.08 -3.87 13.15
CA LYS A 71 -2.51 -3.33 14.39
C LYS A 71 -2.16 -1.84 14.29
N ASN A 72 -1.80 -1.37 13.10
CA ASN A 72 -1.21 -0.05 12.89
C ASN A 72 -2.10 0.93 12.13
N THR A 73 -3.17 0.43 11.51
CA THR A 73 -4.08 1.21 10.70
C THR A 73 -5.53 0.94 11.11
N LYS A 74 -6.47 1.60 10.44
CA LYS A 74 -7.91 1.37 10.62
C LYS A 74 -8.46 0.19 9.80
N PHE A 75 -7.65 -0.38 8.91
CA PHE A 75 -8.04 -1.46 8.02
C PHE A 75 -7.77 -2.81 8.67
N LYS A 76 -8.57 -3.82 8.34
CA LYS A 76 -8.41 -5.17 8.90
C LYS A 76 -7.43 -6.03 8.11
N THR A 77 -7.34 -5.80 6.81
CA THR A 77 -6.49 -6.56 5.91
C THR A 77 -5.68 -5.64 5.01
N TRP A 78 -4.54 -6.12 4.55
CA TRP A 78 -3.68 -5.46 3.58
C TRP A 78 -4.43 -5.16 2.30
N GLN A 79 -5.23 -6.12 1.83
CA GLN A 79 -6.03 -5.95 0.62
C GLN A 79 -7.08 -4.83 0.77
N GLU A 80 -7.75 -4.73 1.93
CA GLU A 80 -8.71 -3.63 2.21
C GLU A 80 -8.01 -2.26 2.25
N MET A 81 -6.79 -2.22 2.79
CA MET A 81 -5.96 -1.01 2.79
C MET A 81 -5.53 -0.60 1.37
N ILE A 82 -5.11 -1.56 0.53
CA ILE A 82 -4.76 -1.29 -0.87
C ILE A 82 -5.99 -0.82 -1.64
N ASP A 83 -7.10 -1.55 -1.57
CA ASP A 83 -8.35 -1.24 -2.27
C ASP A 83 -8.80 0.20 -2.00
N PHE A 84 -8.81 0.58 -0.72
CA PHE A 84 -9.22 1.91 -0.32
C PHE A 84 -8.21 2.99 -0.79
N ALA A 85 -6.92 2.68 -0.79
CA ALA A 85 -5.88 3.60 -1.24
C ALA A 85 -5.88 3.76 -2.77
N THR A 86 -6.04 2.67 -3.53
CA THR A 86 -6.13 2.68 -4.99
C THR A 86 -7.42 3.34 -5.46
N ASP A 87 -8.58 3.06 -4.84
CA ASP A 87 -9.84 3.79 -5.14
C ASP A 87 -9.65 5.30 -4.97
N ARG A 88 -8.99 5.73 -3.89
CA ARG A 88 -8.67 7.13 -3.67
C ARG A 88 -7.72 7.68 -4.73
N TYR A 89 -6.67 6.94 -5.06
CA TYR A 89 -5.69 7.33 -6.08
C TYR A 89 -6.35 7.47 -7.45
N ILE A 90 -7.20 6.52 -7.83
CA ILE A 90 -7.96 6.51 -9.07
C ILE A 90 -8.94 7.68 -9.09
N LYS A 91 -9.72 7.91 -8.03
CA LYS A 91 -10.61 9.08 -7.92
C LYS A 91 -9.84 10.39 -8.06
N LYS A 92 -8.61 10.47 -7.56
CA LYS A 92 -7.73 11.64 -7.70
C LYS A 92 -7.19 11.80 -9.13
N ASN A 93 -6.88 10.71 -9.81
CA ASN A 93 -6.33 10.72 -11.18
C ASN A 93 -7.43 10.85 -12.25
N ILE A 94 -8.57 10.16 -12.13
CA ILE A 94 -9.72 10.25 -13.05
C ILE A 94 -10.35 11.64 -13.00
N LYS A 95 -10.41 12.31 -11.84
CA LYS A 95 -10.88 13.71 -11.75
C LYS A 95 -10.01 14.72 -12.49
N LYS A 96 -8.83 14.32 -12.95
CA LYS A 96 -7.90 15.17 -13.70
C LYS A 96 -8.07 15.07 -15.21
N ILE A 97 -9.04 14.27 -15.69
CA ILE A 97 -9.46 14.16 -17.09
C ILE A 97 -10.69 15.04 -17.31
#